data_AF-A0A7X0J901-F1
#
_entry.id   AF-A0A7X0J901-F1
#
_cell.length_a   1.000
_cell.length_b   1.000
_cell.length_c   1.000
_cell.angle_alpha   90.00
_cell.angle_beta   90.00
_cell.angle_gamma   90.00
#
_symmetry.space_group_name_H-M   'P 1'
#
loop_
_entity.id
_entity.type
_entity.pdbx_description
1 polymer ?
#
loop_
_entity_poly.entity_id
_entity_poly.type
_entity_poly.pdbx_seq_one_letter_code
_entity_poly.pdbx_strand_id
1 'polypeptide(L)'
;MLKVAESYSSKQATLLLLWFVRYGEHQQNCPRHLTDDELEVALRARGFLWDHVIASLRKDPHWTIAGLENLVTPNWKVEVSGGGKATVNYRILGVDLPLLEFGPGVGSLRLEYAAQFFAACQARDRAIADCSIDDTLTMVSKGFSSVEAGLAIVGHLHKANFPNEKRLDDRLPLMTRIETWLPHIGIDLDKSSSMWCNIDYLRGVRDNAATHPKFGAAPRSNKDLAVIINKFRSLAELIFLISIALLGQATREQIRAAAYPDVFSLE
;
A
#
# COMPACT_ATOMS: atom_id res chain seq x y z
N MET A 1 26.57 -0.47 -2.53
CA MET A 1 25.63 -1.27 -1.71
C MET A 1 24.48 -0.36 -1.29
N LEU A 2 23.24 -0.84 -1.24
CA LEU A 2 22.11 -0.05 -0.73
C LEU A 2 21.99 -0.20 0.79
N LYS A 3 21.64 0.90 1.48
CA LYS A 3 21.44 0.92 2.93
C LYS A 3 20.19 1.71 3.28
N VAL A 4 19.37 1.17 4.17
CA VAL A 4 18.18 1.84 4.73
C VAL A 4 18.63 2.75 5.88
N ALA A 5 18.03 3.92 6.01
CA ALA A 5 18.23 4.80 7.16
C ALA A 5 17.97 4.04 8.46
N GLU A 6 18.94 4.06 9.37
CA GLU A 6 18.92 3.24 10.59
C GLU A 6 17.91 3.73 11.65
N SER A 7 17.34 4.92 11.47
CA SER A 7 16.48 5.52 12.50
C SER A 7 15.37 6.38 11.93
N TYR A 8 14.26 6.41 12.65
CA TYR A 8 13.26 7.46 12.51
C TYR A 8 13.57 8.64 13.43
N SER A 9 13.25 9.84 12.95
CA SER A 9 13.03 10.98 13.86
C SER A 9 11.84 10.70 14.77
N SER A 10 11.75 11.39 15.93
CA SER A 10 10.59 11.27 16.81
C SER A 10 9.28 11.57 16.07
N LYS A 11 9.27 12.59 15.19
CA LYS A 11 8.11 12.95 14.39
C LYS A 11 7.66 11.82 13.45
N GLN A 12 8.60 11.16 12.77
CA GLN A 12 8.29 10.03 11.89
C GLN A 12 7.77 8.82 12.67
N ALA A 13 8.40 8.50 13.80
CA ALA A 13 7.96 7.40 14.65
C ALA A 13 6.55 7.64 15.21
N THR A 14 6.26 8.86 15.68
CA THR A 14 4.93 9.26 16.16
C THR A 14 3.90 9.20 15.05
N LEU A 15 4.21 9.73 13.86
CA LEU A 15 3.30 9.68 12.72
C LEU A 15 2.96 8.23 12.32
N LEU A 16 3.97 7.36 12.27
CA LEU A 16 3.78 5.95 11.96
C LEU A 16 2.89 5.25 12.98
N LEU A 17 3.13 5.47 14.28
CA LEU A 17 2.30 4.93 15.34
C LEU A 17 0.84 5.42 15.22
N LEU A 18 0.64 6.71 14.99
CA LEU A 18 -0.69 7.29 14.80
C LEU A 18 -1.40 6.70 13.58
N TRP A 19 -0.70 6.50 12.47
CA TRP A 19 -1.27 5.82 11.29
C TRP A 19 -1.70 4.40 11.61
N PHE A 20 -0.91 3.65 12.37
CA PHE A 20 -1.32 2.32 12.82
C PHE A 20 -2.57 2.38 13.68
N VAL A 21 -2.63 3.25 14.70
CA VAL A 21 -3.79 3.38 15.59
C VAL A 21 -5.06 3.77 14.83
N ARG A 22 -4.96 4.68 13.86
CA ARG A 22 -6.11 5.23 13.11
C ARG A 22 -6.58 4.30 12.01
N TYR A 23 -5.65 3.71 11.27
CA TYR A 23 -5.93 3.08 9.98
C TYR A 23 -5.48 1.62 9.92
N GLY A 24 -4.75 1.09 10.90
CA GLY A 24 -4.34 -0.30 10.89
C GLY A 24 -5.53 -1.26 10.92
N GLU A 25 -5.37 -2.42 10.30
CA GLU A 25 -6.35 -3.52 10.31
C GLU A 25 -6.37 -4.30 11.64
N HIS A 26 -6.48 -3.58 12.77
CA HIS A 26 -6.57 -4.16 14.11
C HIS A 26 -7.98 -3.96 14.71
N GLN A 27 -8.22 -4.56 15.89
CA GLN A 27 -9.53 -4.59 16.54
C GLN A 27 -10.20 -3.20 16.67
N GLN A 28 -11.54 -3.20 16.61
CA GLN A 28 -12.42 -2.02 16.55
C GLN A 28 -12.38 -1.11 17.80
N ASN A 29 -11.80 -1.55 18.91
CA ASN A 29 -11.82 -0.78 20.17
C ASN A 29 -10.80 0.36 20.24
N CYS A 30 -10.00 0.61 19.19
CA CYS A 30 -9.11 1.77 19.15
C CYS A 30 -9.89 3.07 18.93
N PRO A 31 -9.57 4.16 19.65
CA PRO A 31 -10.35 5.39 19.61
C PRO A 31 -9.98 6.28 18.40
N ARG A 32 -10.16 5.74 17.18
CA ARG A 32 -9.71 6.32 15.90
C ARG A 32 -10.21 7.74 15.60
N HIS A 33 -11.27 8.17 16.26
CA HIS A 33 -11.93 9.47 16.07
C HIS A 33 -11.32 10.62 16.88
N LEU A 34 -10.50 10.31 17.89
CA LEU A 34 -9.84 11.31 18.72
C LEU A 34 -8.77 12.09 17.94
N THR A 35 -8.42 13.29 18.37
CA THR A 35 -7.24 14.03 17.86
C THR A 35 -5.93 13.31 18.24
N ASP A 36 -4.80 13.72 17.66
CA ASP A 36 -3.50 13.06 17.93
C ASP A 36 -3.11 13.16 19.42
N ASP A 37 -3.31 14.32 20.04
CA ASP A 37 -3.02 14.52 21.48
C ASP A 37 -3.95 13.68 22.36
N GLU A 38 -5.24 13.63 22.03
CA GLU A 38 -6.22 12.82 22.74
C GLU A 38 -5.97 11.31 22.58
N LEU A 39 -5.50 10.87 21.40
CA LEU A 39 -5.12 9.49 21.14
C LEU A 39 -3.98 9.05 22.06
N GLU A 40 -2.93 9.87 22.17
CA GLU A 40 -1.80 9.57 23.05
C GLU A 40 -2.27 9.41 24.50
N VAL A 41 -3.05 10.37 25.01
CA VAL A 41 -3.60 10.33 26.37
C VAL A 41 -4.46 9.08 26.57
N ALA A 42 -5.38 8.79 25.64
CA ALA A 42 -6.28 7.65 25.74
C ALA A 42 -5.54 6.30 25.70
N LEU A 43 -4.49 6.17 24.88
CA LEU A 43 -3.69 4.96 24.80
C LEU A 43 -2.86 4.75 26.06
N ARG A 44 -2.23 5.81 26.57
CA ARG A 44 -1.49 5.76 27.85
C ARG A 44 -2.40 5.36 29.00
N ALA A 45 -3.62 5.91 29.07
CA ALA A 45 -4.61 5.53 30.08
C ALA A 45 -5.03 4.05 30.02
N ARG A 46 -4.89 3.41 28.85
CA ARG A 46 -5.12 1.97 28.65
C ARG A 46 -3.87 1.11 28.88
N GLY A 47 -2.80 1.70 29.41
CA GLY A 47 -1.53 1.01 29.69
C GLY A 47 -0.63 0.82 28.46
N PHE A 48 -0.91 1.49 27.34
CA PHE A 48 -0.03 1.45 26.18
C PHE A 48 1.30 2.16 26.47
N LEU A 49 2.41 1.47 26.22
CA LEU A 49 3.76 1.97 26.51
C LEU A 49 4.26 2.92 25.40
N TRP A 50 3.61 4.06 25.24
CA TRP A 50 3.86 5.02 24.15
C TRP A 50 5.34 5.39 23.98
N ASP A 51 6.00 5.88 25.04
CA ASP A 51 7.40 6.31 24.95
C ASP A 51 8.34 5.17 24.58
N HIS A 52 8.06 3.96 25.07
CA HIS A 52 8.84 2.77 24.72
C HIS A 52 8.68 2.43 23.25
N VAL A 53 7.45 2.43 22.73
CA VAL A 53 7.18 2.16 21.31
C VAL A 53 7.86 3.19 20.41
N ILE A 54 7.75 4.48 20.74
CA ILE A 54 8.44 5.54 19.99
C ILE A 54 9.96 5.35 20.05
N ALA A 55 10.53 5.08 21.22
CA ALA A 55 11.96 4.83 21.36
C ALA A 55 12.43 3.60 20.56
N SER A 56 11.63 2.53 20.52
CA SER A 56 11.92 1.33 19.75
C SER A 56 11.85 1.59 18.24
N LEU A 57 10.80 2.25 17.75
CA LEU A 57 10.66 2.63 16.33
C LEU A 57 11.77 3.58 15.86
N ARG A 58 12.27 4.45 16.74
CA ARG A 58 13.41 5.32 16.42
C ARG A 58 14.70 4.53 16.24
N LYS A 59 14.91 3.45 16.99
CA LYS A 59 16.12 2.62 16.89
C LYS A 59 16.02 1.58 15.78
N ASP A 60 14.81 1.10 15.52
CA ASP A 60 14.51 0.10 14.50
C ASP A 60 13.19 0.48 13.83
N PRO A 61 13.23 1.12 12.65
CA PRO A 61 12.06 1.44 11.84
C PRO A 61 11.18 0.25 11.45
N HIS A 62 11.65 -0.99 11.62
CA HIS A 62 10.91 -2.22 11.36
C HIS A 62 10.36 -2.88 12.63
N TRP A 63 10.63 -2.29 13.81
CA TRP A 63 10.15 -2.81 15.09
C TRP A 63 8.63 -2.94 15.10
N THR A 64 8.13 -4.13 15.45
CA THR A 64 6.69 -4.44 15.40
C THR A 64 5.95 -3.84 16.59
N ILE A 65 4.88 -3.10 16.31
CA ILE A 65 4.00 -2.47 17.28
C ILE A 65 2.92 -3.48 17.69
N ALA A 66 3.21 -4.22 18.76
CA ALA A 66 2.32 -5.25 19.27
C ALA A 66 0.88 -4.72 19.53
N GLY A 67 -0.11 -5.49 19.11
CA GLY A 67 -1.54 -5.16 19.27
C GLY A 67 -2.10 -4.19 18.23
N LEU A 68 -1.26 -3.52 17.45
CA LEU A 68 -1.68 -2.60 16.38
C LEU A 68 -1.36 -3.13 14.97
N GLU A 69 -0.36 -4.00 14.83
CA GLU A 69 -0.02 -4.60 13.55
C GLU A 69 -0.71 -5.95 13.33
N ASN A 70 -1.52 -6.04 12.27
CA ASN A 70 -2.00 -7.31 11.75
C ASN A 70 -0.91 -7.96 10.91
N LEU A 71 -0.51 -9.18 11.27
CA LEU A 71 0.55 -9.94 10.60
C LEU A 71 0.00 -10.90 9.53
N VAL A 72 -1.32 -10.94 9.34
CA VAL A 72 -1.95 -11.76 8.29
C VAL A 72 -1.72 -11.10 6.93
N THR A 73 -1.05 -11.82 6.03
CA THR A 73 -0.79 -11.35 4.66
C THR A 73 -2.06 -11.41 3.79
N PRO A 74 -2.17 -10.60 2.72
CA PRO A 74 -3.36 -10.55 1.85
C PRO A 74 -3.54 -11.77 0.92
N ASN A 75 -2.67 -12.77 1.03
CA ASN A 75 -2.78 -14.03 0.29
C ASN A 75 -3.19 -15.15 1.26
N TRP A 76 -4.27 -15.85 0.94
CA TRP A 76 -4.78 -16.95 1.74
C TRP A 76 -4.86 -18.23 0.93
N LYS A 77 -4.53 -19.35 1.56
CA LYS A 77 -4.79 -20.68 1.01
C LYS A 77 -6.10 -21.18 1.60
N VAL A 78 -7.02 -21.58 0.74
CA VAL A 78 -8.30 -22.16 1.13
C VAL A 78 -8.30 -23.62 0.68
N GLU A 79 -8.53 -24.53 1.61
CA GLU A 79 -8.66 -25.95 1.32
C GLU A 79 -10.12 -26.37 1.53
N VAL A 80 -10.71 -26.97 0.48
CA VAL A 80 -12.09 -27.45 0.50
C VAL A 80 -12.07 -28.96 0.32
N SER A 81 -12.45 -29.68 1.38
CA SER A 81 -12.52 -31.15 1.40
C SER A 81 -13.95 -31.66 1.28
N GLY A 82 -14.10 -32.96 0.96
CA GLY A 82 -15.39 -33.65 1.02
C GLY A 82 -16.44 -33.26 -0.03
N GLY A 83 -16.03 -32.75 -1.20
CA GLY A 83 -16.97 -32.34 -2.25
C GLY A 83 -17.65 -30.99 -2.01
N GLY A 84 -17.23 -30.24 -0.98
CA GLY A 84 -17.77 -28.93 -0.65
C GLY A 84 -17.43 -27.84 -1.67
N LYS A 85 -18.03 -26.67 -1.47
CA LYS A 85 -17.67 -25.43 -2.17
C LYS A 85 -17.39 -24.34 -1.13
N ALA A 86 -16.33 -23.57 -1.35
CA ALA A 86 -16.10 -22.35 -0.56
C ALA A 86 -16.50 -21.14 -1.40
N THR A 87 -17.14 -20.19 -0.74
CA THR A 87 -17.66 -18.99 -1.36
C THR A 87 -17.19 -17.79 -0.57
N VAL A 88 -16.59 -16.82 -1.25
CA VAL A 88 -16.02 -15.63 -0.61
C VAL A 88 -16.66 -14.40 -1.22
N ASN A 89 -17.22 -13.57 -0.34
CA ASN A 89 -17.80 -12.28 -0.68
C ASN A 89 -17.01 -11.18 0.03
N TYR A 90 -16.64 -10.15 -0.73
CA TYR A 90 -16.09 -8.93 -0.16
C TYR A 90 -17.18 -7.87 -0.16
N ARG A 91 -17.46 -7.28 1.01
CA ARG A 91 -18.34 -6.11 1.11
C ARG A 91 -17.51 -4.87 1.35
N ILE A 92 -17.53 -3.92 0.41
CA ILE A 92 -16.79 -2.66 0.48
C ILE A 92 -17.80 -1.51 0.38
N LEU A 93 -17.79 -0.60 1.36
CA LEU A 93 -18.74 0.52 1.45
C LEU A 93 -20.21 0.10 1.24
N GLY A 94 -20.60 -1.06 1.80
CA GLY A 94 -21.96 -1.59 1.67
C GLY A 94 -22.28 -2.27 0.33
N VAL A 95 -21.34 -2.29 -0.61
CA VAL A 95 -21.48 -2.95 -1.91
C VAL A 95 -20.80 -4.32 -1.88
N ASP A 96 -21.54 -5.36 -2.27
CA ASP A 96 -21.00 -6.69 -2.45
C ASP A 96 -20.22 -6.75 -3.79
N LEU A 97 -18.92 -7.02 -3.70
CA LEU A 97 -18.07 -7.29 -4.84
C LEU A 97 -18.29 -8.72 -5.38
N PRO A 98 -17.81 -9.04 -6.60
CA PRO A 98 -18.05 -10.34 -7.22
C PRO A 98 -17.70 -11.53 -6.33
N LEU A 99 -18.61 -12.50 -6.31
CA LEU A 99 -18.49 -13.79 -5.62
C LEU A 99 -17.30 -14.59 -6.18
N LEU A 100 -16.38 -15.00 -5.31
CA LEU A 100 -15.38 -16.00 -5.67
C LEU A 100 -15.83 -17.37 -5.18
N GLU A 101 -15.90 -18.35 -6.07
CA GLU A 101 -16.24 -19.73 -5.76
C GLU A 101 -15.06 -20.67 -5.97
N PHE A 102 -14.82 -21.54 -5.01
CA PHE A 102 -13.82 -22.61 -5.05
C PHE A 102 -14.52 -23.96 -4.96
N GLY A 103 -14.21 -24.86 -5.90
CA GLY A 103 -14.60 -26.26 -5.80
C GLY A 103 -13.67 -27.06 -4.87
N PRO A 104 -13.84 -28.39 -4.81
CA PRO A 104 -12.97 -29.27 -4.02
C PRO A 104 -11.49 -29.12 -4.42
N GLY A 105 -10.60 -29.10 -3.43
CA GLY A 105 -9.16 -28.92 -3.62
C GLY A 105 -8.61 -27.67 -2.94
N VAL A 106 -7.40 -27.28 -3.34
CA VAL A 106 -6.69 -26.11 -2.80
C VAL A 106 -6.87 -24.92 -3.75
N GLY A 107 -7.48 -23.86 -3.23
CA GLY A 107 -7.61 -22.56 -3.88
C GLY A 107 -6.70 -21.50 -3.26
N SER A 108 -6.38 -20.46 -4.04
CA SER A 108 -5.71 -19.25 -3.55
C SER A 108 -6.68 -18.09 -3.61
N LEU A 109 -6.88 -17.44 -2.47
CA LEU A 109 -7.71 -16.25 -2.34
C LEU A 109 -6.80 -15.04 -2.18
N ARG A 110 -7.01 -14.03 -3.04
CA ARG A 110 -6.17 -12.84 -3.11
C ARG A 110 -7.04 -11.60 -3.30
N LEU A 111 -6.93 -10.64 -2.38
CA LEU A 111 -7.46 -9.31 -2.60
C LEU A 111 -6.48 -8.57 -3.52
N GLU A 112 -6.78 -8.52 -4.81
CA GLU A 112 -5.78 -8.29 -5.86
C GLU A 112 -4.93 -7.04 -5.64
N TYR A 113 -5.54 -5.90 -5.26
CA TYR A 113 -4.79 -4.66 -5.02
C TYR A 113 -3.79 -4.83 -3.85
N ALA A 114 -4.24 -5.34 -2.69
CA ALA A 114 -3.38 -5.58 -1.54
C ALA A 114 -2.30 -6.63 -1.84
N ALA A 115 -2.64 -7.68 -2.59
CA ALA A 115 -1.72 -8.75 -2.95
C ALA A 115 -0.62 -8.29 -3.93
N GLN A 116 -0.95 -7.44 -4.91
CA GLN A 116 0.04 -6.84 -5.81
C GLN A 116 0.94 -5.86 -5.04
N PHE A 117 0.38 -5.08 -4.12
CA PHE A 117 1.15 -4.17 -3.28
C PHE A 117 2.13 -4.90 -2.35
N PHE A 118 1.68 -5.99 -1.74
CA PHE A 118 2.51 -6.87 -0.92
C PHE A 118 3.69 -7.41 -1.74
N ALA A 119 3.44 -7.90 -2.95
CA ALA A 119 4.49 -8.37 -3.85
C ALA A 119 5.46 -7.24 -4.25
N ALA A 120 4.96 -6.01 -4.43
CA ALA A 120 5.81 -4.84 -4.68
C ALA A 120 6.75 -4.53 -3.49
N CYS A 121 6.24 -4.62 -2.26
CA CYS A 121 7.05 -4.43 -1.05
C CYS A 121 8.13 -5.53 -0.92
N GLN A 122 7.78 -6.79 -1.20
CA GLN A 122 8.78 -7.86 -1.19
C GLN A 122 9.86 -7.66 -2.27
N ALA A 123 9.48 -7.16 -3.45
CA ALA A 123 10.43 -6.81 -4.50
C ALA A 123 11.33 -5.63 -4.07
N ARG A 124 10.78 -4.60 -3.40
CA ARG A 124 11.59 -3.53 -2.81
C ARG A 124 12.65 -4.10 -1.86
N ASP A 125 12.25 -4.98 -0.95
CA ASP A 125 13.15 -5.49 0.09
C ASP A 125 14.29 -6.33 -0.53
N ARG A 126 14.00 -7.15 -1.55
CA ARG A 126 15.04 -7.84 -2.34
C ARG A 126 15.91 -6.88 -3.14
N ALA A 127 15.32 -5.85 -3.76
CA ALA A 127 16.07 -4.83 -4.49
C ALA A 127 17.10 -4.13 -3.59
N ILE A 128 16.74 -3.84 -2.34
CA ILE A 128 17.64 -3.26 -1.34
C ILE A 128 18.73 -4.26 -0.95
N ALA A 129 18.36 -5.50 -0.63
CA ALA A 129 19.30 -6.53 -0.17
C ALA A 129 20.35 -6.88 -1.25
N ASP A 130 19.90 -7.04 -2.49
CA ASP A 130 20.70 -7.61 -3.58
C ASP A 130 21.20 -6.55 -4.57
N CYS A 131 20.89 -5.26 -4.36
CA CYS A 131 21.10 -4.18 -5.34
C CYS A 131 20.51 -4.52 -6.72
N SER A 132 19.35 -5.18 -6.74
CA SER A 132 18.76 -5.79 -7.93
C SER A 132 17.95 -4.79 -8.77
N ILE A 133 18.36 -4.60 -10.03
CA ILE A 133 17.63 -3.79 -11.02
C ILE A 133 16.28 -4.45 -11.32
N ASP A 134 16.25 -5.76 -11.54
CA ASP A 134 15.03 -6.48 -11.91
C ASP A 134 13.99 -6.45 -10.79
N ASP A 135 14.41 -6.57 -9.53
CA ASP A 135 13.49 -6.42 -8.39
C ASP A 135 13.03 -4.97 -8.24
N THR A 136 13.87 -3.98 -8.57
CA THR A 136 13.46 -2.56 -8.58
C THR A 136 12.38 -2.32 -9.64
N LEU A 137 12.56 -2.84 -10.85
CA LEU A 137 11.56 -2.74 -11.92
C LEU A 137 10.28 -3.53 -11.58
N THR A 138 10.43 -4.70 -10.94
CA THR A 138 9.31 -5.49 -10.45
C THR A 138 8.50 -4.74 -9.38
N MET A 139 9.17 -4.11 -8.41
CA MET A 139 8.54 -3.26 -7.39
C MET A 139 7.68 -2.17 -8.04
N VAL A 140 8.24 -1.44 -9.01
CA VAL A 140 7.51 -0.36 -9.71
C VAL A 140 6.30 -0.92 -10.45
N SER A 141 6.48 -1.97 -11.26
CA SER A 141 5.40 -2.59 -12.03
C SER A 141 4.27 -3.10 -11.13
N LYS A 142 4.62 -3.83 -10.07
CA LYS A 142 3.66 -4.38 -9.10
C LYS A 142 2.95 -3.29 -8.31
N GLY A 143 3.64 -2.20 -7.98
CA GLY A 143 3.03 -1.02 -7.37
C GLY A 143 1.93 -0.42 -8.25
N PHE A 144 2.19 -0.23 -9.54
CA PHE A 144 1.16 0.28 -10.47
C PHE A 144 0.03 -0.72 -10.71
N SER A 145 0.31 -2.02 -10.78
CA SER A 145 -0.74 -3.04 -10.85
C SER A 145 -1.66 -3.01 -9.62
N SER A 146 -1.11 -2.70 -8.44
CA SER A 146 -1.93 -2.46 -7.24
C SER A 146 -2.84 -1.25 -7.40
N VAL A 147 -2.35 -0.14 -7.98
CA VAL A 147 -3.18 1.06 -8.20
C VAL A 147 -4.31 0.73 -9.17
N GLU A 148 -4.01 0.03 -10.27
CA GLU A 148 -5.00 -0.41 -11.24
C GLU A 148 -6.09 -1.30 -10.63
N ALA A 149 -5.69 -2.26 -9.80
CA ALA A 149 -6.65 -3.12 -9.09
C ALA A 149 -7.50 -2.33 -8.09
N GLY A 150 -6.93 -1.33 -7.39
CA GLY A 150 -7.69 -0.42 -6.53
C GLY A 150 -8.70 0.42 -7.31
N LEU A 151 -8.31 0.96 -8.46
CA LEU A 151 -9.21 1.70 -9.35
C LEU A 151 -10.31 0.81 -9.94
N ALA A 152 -10.05 -0.46 -10.21
CA ALA A 152 -11.09 -1.39 -10.63
C ALA A 152 -12.19 -1.52 -9.57
N ILE A 153 -11.83 -1.55 -8.28
CA ILE A 153 -12.81 -1.50 -7.18
C ILE A 153 -13.61 -0.19 -7.22
N VAL A 154 -12.95 0.95 -7.42
CA VAL A 154 -13.65 2.25 -7.57
C VAL A 154 -14.67 2.21 -8.71
N GLY A 155 -14.30 1.67 -9.87
CA GLY A 155 -15.21 1.50 -11.00
C GLY A 155 -16.42 0.62 -10.67
N HIS A 156 -16.22 -0.46 -9.92
CA HIS A 156 -17.30 -1.33 -9.45
C HIS A 156 -18.24 -0.60 -8.48
N LEU A 157 -17.69 0.12 -7.51
CA LEU A 157 -18.46 0.91 -6.54
C LEU A 157 -19.26 2.01 -7.23
N HIS A 158 -18.65 2.74 -8.16
CA HIS A 158 -19.34 3.78 -8.92
C HIS A 158 -20.52 3.22 -9.69
N LYS A 159 -20.33 2.10 -10.39
CA LYS A 159 -21.41 1.42 -11.13
C LYS A 159 -22.54 0.96 -10.21
N ALA A 160 -22.22 0.49 -9.01
CA ALA A 160 -23.21 0.01 -8.05
C ALA A 160 -24.02 1.16 -7.43
N ASN A 161 -23.36 2.26 -7.06
CA ASN A 161 -23.98 3.40 -6.40
C ASN A 161 -24.68 4.36 -7.36
N PHE A 162 -24.20 4.44 -8.62
CA PHE A 162 -24.70 5.36 -9.65
C PHE A 162 -25.07 4.59 -10.94
N PRO A 163 -26.06 3.68 -10.91
CA PRO A 163 -26.35 2.78 -12.04
C PRO A 163 -26.85 3.50 -13.31
N ASN A 164 -27.39 4.72 -13.16
CA ASN A 164 -27.92 5.53 -14.25
C ASN A 164 -26.92 6.55 -14.80
N GLU A 165 -25.75 6.70 -14.16
CA GLU A 165 -24.71 7.60 -14.64
C GLU A 165 -23.83 6.93 -15.71
N LYS A 166 -23.14 7.75 -16.51
CA LYS A 166 -22.17 7.25 -17.47
C LYS A 166 -21.10 6.46 -16.72
N ARG A 167 -20.87 5.22 -17.13
CA ARG A 167 -19.78 4.40 -16.57
C ARG A 167 -18.45 5.12 -16.72
N LEU A 168 -17.63 5.01 -15.69
CA LEU A 168 -16.23 5.39 -15.77
C LEU A 168 -15.55 4.60 -16.91
N ASP A 169 -14.83 5.31 -17.77
CA ASP A 169 -14.22 4.72 -18.98
C ASP A 169 -12.92 3.99 -18.63
N ASP A 170 -12.98 2.66 -18.64
CA ASP A 170 -11.87 1.77 -18.27
C ASP A 170 -10.75 1.71 -19.32
N ARG A 171 -10.99 2.25 -20.53
CA ARG A 171 -10.02 2.33 -21.63
C ARG A 171 -9.05 3.50 -21.47
N LEU A 172 -9.32 4.40 -20.53
CA LEU A 172 -8.46 5.54 -20.28
C LEU A 172 -7.07 5.09 -19.76
N PRO A 173 -5.99 5.79 -20.16
CA PRO A 173 -4.66 5.56 -19.59
C PRO A 173 -4.68 5.62 -18.06
N LEU A 174 -3.83 4.83 -17.40
CA LEU A 174 -3.82 4.72 -15.95
C LEU A 174 -3.79 6.08 -15.23
N MET A 175 -2.91 7.00 -15.64
CA MET A 175 -2.83 8.31 -14.98
C MET A 175 -4.13 9.09 -15.12
N THR A 176 -4.75 9.07 -16.30
CA THR A 176 -6.05 9.72 -16.50
C THR A 176 -7.12 9.08 -15.60
N ARG A 177 -7.10 7.75 -15.41
CA ARG A 177 -7.99 7.07 -14.45
C ARG A 177 -7.69 7.49 -13.01
N ILE A 178 -6.43 7.59 -12.59
CA ILE A 178 -6.06 8.08 -11.25
C ILE A 178 -6.66 9.48 -11.02
N GLU A 179 -6.50 10.40 -11.97
CA GLU A 179 -7.00 11.78 -11.83
C GLU A 179 -8.52 11.87 -11.82
N THR A 180 -9.20 11.05 -12.63
CA THR A 180 -10.65 11.17 -12.84
C THR A 180 -11.47 10.28 -11.93
N TRP A 181 -10.93 9.13 -11.48
CA TRP A 181 -11.70 8.15 -10.71
C TRP A 181 -11.54 8.32 -9.21
N LEU A 182 -10.34 8.71 -8.72
CA LEU A 182 -10.10 8.90 -7.29
C LEU A 182 -10.99 9.96 -6.61
N PRO A 183 -11.38 11.07 -7.28
CA PRO A 183 -12.32 12.01 -6.70
C PRO A 183 -13.67 11.38 -6.32
N HIS A 184 -14.11 10.31 -7.00
CA HIS A 184 -15.36 9.61 -6.68
C HIS A 184 -15.33 8.86 -5.35
N ILE A 185 -14.14 8.66 -4.77
CA ILE A 185 -13.96 8.11 -3.41
C ILE A 185 -13.39 9.15 -2.45
N GLY A 186 -13.46 10.44 -2.80
CA GLY A 186 -13.06 11.54 -1.93
C GLY A 186 -11.56 11.80 -1.86
N ILE A 187 -10.79 11.28 -2.82
CA ILE A 187 -9.34 11.56 -2.92
C ILE A 187 -9.12 12.58 -4.03
N ASP A 188 -8.66 13.77 -3.65
CA ASP A 188 -8.20 14.80 -4.57
C ASP A 188 -6.67 14.92 -4.49
N LEU A 189 -5.99 14.82 -5.63
CA LEU A 189 -4.54 14.78 -5.69
C LEU A 189 -3.99 16.14 -6.14
N ASP A 190 -3.19 16.76 -5.29
CA ASP A 190 -2.42 17.93 -5.68
C ASP A 190 -1.32 17.53 -6.68
N LYS A 191 -1.53 17.90 -7.94
CA LYS A 191 -0.61 17.61 -9.05
C LYS A 191 0.70 18.40 -8.98
N SER A 192 0.76 19.45 -8.16
CA SER A 192 1.99 20.19 -7.89
C SER A 192 2.81 19.58 -6.76
N SER A 193 2.24 18.63 -6.02
CA SER A 193 2.91 17.97 -4.90
C SER A 193 4.10 17.12 -5.35
N SER A 194 5.06 16.95 -4.44
CA SER A 194 6.18 16.02 -4.63
C SER A 194 5.70 14.58 -4.82
N MET A 195 4.58 14.20 -4.20
CA MET A 195 3.96 12.89 -4.37
C MET A 195 3.59 12.63 -5.83
N TRP A 196 2.89 13.58 -6.46
CA TRP A 196 2.49 13.44 -7.86
C TRP A 196 3.69 13.37 -8.81
N CYS A 197 4.66 14.27 -8.64
CA CYS A 197 5.89 14.27 -9.43
C CYS A 197 6.67 12.95 -9.29
N ASN A 198 6.69 12.35 -8.11
CA ASN A 198 7.32 11.05 -7.88
C ASN A 198 6.55 9.91 -8.59
N ILE A 199 5.21 9.92 -8.52
CA ILE A 199 4.38 8.92 -9.22
C ILE A 199 4.58 9.03 -10.73
N ASP A 200 4.59 10.23 -11.30
CA ASP A 200 4.81 10.42 -12.74
C ASP A 200 6.22 9.99 -13.17
N TYR A 201 7.23 10.26 -12.35
CA TYR A 201 8.58 9.73 -12.56
C TYR A 201 8.59 8.20 -12.58
N LEU A 202 7.96 7.55 -11.60
CA LEU A 202 7.89 6.09 -11.52
C LEU A 202 7.12 5.50 -12.69
N ARG A 203 6.08 6.18 -13.20
CA ARG A 203 5.39 5.79 -14.42
C ARG A 203 6.36 5.78 -15.60
N GLY A 204 7.20 6.82 -15.71
CA GLY A 204 8.26 6.87 -16.72
C GLY A 204 9.21 5.67 -16.63
N VAL A 205 9.61 5.26 -15.41
CA VAL A 205 10.43 4.06 -15.18
C VAL A 205 9.69 2.80 -15.60
N ARG A 206 8.42 2.63 -15.19
CA ARG A 206 7.59 1.48 -15.57
C ARG A 206 7.51 1.36 -17.09
N ASP A 207 7.08 2.42 -17.75
CA ASP A 207 6.76 2.40 -19.18
C ASP A 207 8.02 2.17 -20.03
N ASN A 208 9.13 2.82 -19.69
CA ASN A 208 10.34 2.83 -20.51
C ASN A 208 11.40 1.79 -20.12
N ALA A 209 11.37 1.24 -18.90
CA ALA A 209 12.37 0.28 -18.44
C ALA A 209 11.79 -1.07 -18.05
N ALA A 210 10.58 -1.12 -17.47
CA ALA A 210 9.98 -2.38 -17.02
C ALA A 210 9.08 -3.05 -18.07
N THR A 211 8.22 -2.29 -18.75
CA THR A 211 7.22 -2.84 -19.70
C THR A 211 7.71 -2.80 -21.14
N HIS A 212 8.28 -1.68 -21.58
CA HIS A 212 8.83 -1.52 -22.93
C HIS A 212 10.28 -1.03 -22.84
N PRO A 213 11.24 -1.93 -22.55
CA PRO A 213 12.62 -1.56 -22.30
C PRO A 213 13.21 -0.78 -23.49
N LYS A 214 13.48 0.50 -23.28
CA LYS A 214 14.19 1.37 -24.23
C LYS A 214 15.68 1.33 -23.93
N PHE A 215 16.49 1.44 -24.97
CA PHE A 215 17.94 1.48 -24.83
C PHE A 215 18.36 2.57 -23.84
N GLY A 216 19.08 2.18 -22.78
CA GLY A 216 19.59 3.10 -21.77
C GLY A 216 18.57 3.65 -20.76
N ALA A 217 17.31 3.21 -20.78
CA ALA A 217 16.28 3.66 -19.83
C ALA A 217 16.35 2.97 -18.46
N ALA A 218 16.99 1.80 -18.37
CA ALA A 218 17.20 1.10 -17.11
C ALA A 218 18.14 1.88 -16.17
N PRO A 219 17.94 1.78 -14.84
CA PRO A 219 18.87 2.35 -13.86
C PRO A 219 20.27 1.77 -14.06
N ARG A 220 21.31 2.60 -13.87
CA ARG A 220 22.70 2.25 -14.20
C ARG A 220 23.61 2.19 -12.99
N SER A 221 23.11 2.59 -11.82
CA SER A 221 23.88 2.66 -10.59
C SER A 221 23.00 2.38 -9.38
N ASN A 222 23.64 2.01 -8.26
CA ASN A 222 22.97 1.89 -6.96
C ASN A 222 22.32 3.21 -6.53
N LYS A 223 22.88 4.36 -6.93
CA LYS A 223 22.28 5.67 -6.68
C LYS A 223 20.94 5.83 -7.39
N ASP A 224 20.84 5.37 -8.64
CA ASP A 224 19.57 5.36 -9.38
C ASP A 224 18.53 4.45 -8.70
N LEU A 225 18.96 3.27 -8.24
CA LEU A 225 18.08 2.35 -7.50
C LEU A 225 17.55 2.99 -6.22
N ALA A 226 18.42 3.60 -5.42
CA ALA A 226 18.03 4.31 -4.21
C ALA A 226 16.99 5.41 -4.48
N VAL A 227 17.17 6.19 -5.56
CA VAL A 227 16.22 7.23 -5.97
C VAL A 227 14.85 6.63 -6.33
N ILE A 228 14.82 5.55 -7.12
CA ILE A 228 13.57 4.88 -7.51
C ILE A 228 12.86 4.29 -6.28
N ILE A 229 13.60 3.62 -5.39
CA ILE A 229 13.08 3.03 -4.15
C ILE A 229 12.51 4.10 -3.23
N ASN A 230 13.18 5.24 -3.07
CA ASN A 230 12.65 6.33 -2.24
C ASN A 230 11.38 6.95 -2.82
N LYS A 231 11.32 7.11 -4.16
CA LYS A 231 10.12 7.62 -4.83
C LYS A 231 8.95 6.65 -4.74
N PHE A 232 9.20 5.33 -4.63
CA PHE A 232 8.16 4.33 -4.42
C PHE A 232 7.29 4.60 -3.19
N ARG A 233 7.83 5.32 -2.18
CA ARG A 233 7.05 5.81 -1.03
C ARG A 233 5.81 6.60 -1.44
N SER A 234 5.90 7.44 -2.47
CA SER A 234 4.74 8.23 -2.97
C SER A 234 3.69 7.35 -3.64
N LEU A 235 4.10 6.24 -4.27
CA LEU A 235 3.16 5.25 -4.80
C LEU A 235 2.50 4.44 -3.67
N ALA A 236 3.26 4.13 -2.63
CA ALA A 236 2.75 3.51 -1.40
C ALA A 236 1.75 4.41 -0.67
N GLU A 237 2.03 5.71 -0.57
CA GLU A 237 1.13 6.72 -0.02
C GLU A 237 -0.20 6.77 -0.80
N LEU A 238 -0.15 6.74 -2.14
CA LEU A 238 -1.36 6.67 -2.95
C LEU A 238 -2.20 5.41 -2.64
N ILE A 239 -1.56 4.24 -2.54
CA ILE A 239 -2.26 2.98 -2.19
C ILE A 239 -2.84 3.03 -0.78
N PHE A 240 -2.11 3.62 0.17
CA PHE A 240 -2.58 3.84 1.54
C PHE A 240 -3.84 4.72 1.55
N LEU A 241 -3.85 5.83 0.82
CA LEU A 241 -5.02 6.71 0.68
C LEU A 241 -6.20 5.98 0.04
N ILE A 242 -5.98 5.23 -1.05
CA ILE A 242 -7.02 4.41 -1.70
C ILE A 242 -7.61 3.40 -0.70
N SER A 243 -6.77 2.76 0.10
CA SER A 243 -7.23 1.75 1.08
C SER A 243 -8.09 2.38 2.17
N ILE A 244 -7.69 3.53 2.71
CA ILE A 244 -8.48 4.27 3.69
C ILE A 244 -9.83 4.69 3.10
N ALA A 245 -9.84 5.24 1.89
CA ALA A 245 -11.07 5.70 1.26
C ALA A 245 -12.05 4.54 0.95
N LEU A 246 -11.52 3.37 0.56
CA LEU A 246 -12.34 2.20 0.25
C LEU A 246 -12.79 1.42 1.49
N LEU A 247 -11.88 1.23 2.47
CA LEU A 247 -12.07 0.27 3.56
C LEU A 247 -12.11 0.90 4.96
N GLY A 248 -11.75 2.18 5.09
CA GLY A 248 -11.53 2.84 6.39
C GLY A 248 -10.28 2.33 7.13
N GLN A 249 -9.48 1.49 6.48
CA GLN A 249 -8.29 0.87 7.05
C GLN A 249 -7.28 0.49 5.95
N ALA A 250 -6.06 0.19 6.36
CA ALA A 250 -4.93 -0.17 5.52
C ALA A 250 -4.09 -1.28 6.17
N THR A 251 -3.52 -2.14 5.34
CA THR A 251 -2.67 -3.24 5.81
C THR A 251 -1.37 -2.68 6.41
N ARG A 252 -0.71 -3.53 7.20
CA ARG A 252 0.62 -3.23 7.75
C ARG A 252 1.60 -2.78 6.68
N GLU A 253 1.65 -3.48 5.54
CA GLU A 253 2.59 -3.20 4.47
C GLU A 253 2.32 -1.85 3.82
N GLN A 254 1.06 -1.46 3.66
CA GLN A 254 0.68 -0.15 3.12
C GLN A 254 1.16 0.99 4.02
N ILE A 255 0.88 0.88 5.32
CA ILE A 255 1.30 1.87 6.31
C ILE A 255 2.84 1.95 6.39
N ARG A 256 3.52 0.80 6.49
CA ARG A 256 4.99 0.74 6.58
C ARG A 256 5.68 1.23 5.30
N ALA A 257 5.11 0.94 4.13
CA ALA A 257 5.68 1.37 2.87
C ALA A 257 5.50 2.89 2.64
N ALA A 258 4.37 3.46 3.04
CA ALA A 258 4.13 4.91 2.98
C ALA A 258 5.05 5.68 3.95
N ALA A 259 5.43 5.07 5.08
CA ALA A 259 6.37 5.64 6.05
C ALA A 259 7.81 5.12 5.89
N TYR A 260 8.12 4.34 4.84
CA TYR A 260 9.37 3.59 4.76
C TYR A 260 10.60 4.50 4.91
N PRO A 261 11.68 4.13 5.61
CA PRO A 261 12.85 5.01 5.74
C PRO A 261 13.52 5.30 4.39
N ASP A 262 14.33 6.35 4.33
CA ASP A 262 15.11 6.65 3.13
C ASP A 262 16.17 5.57 2.89
N VAL A 263 16.42 5.25 1.62
CA VAL A 263 17.46 4.34 1.15
C VAL A 263 18.55 5.14 0.48
N PHE A 264 19.80 4.81 0.76
CA PHE A 264 20.97 5.47 0.20
C PHE A 264 21.92 4.45 -0.44
N SER A 265 22.69 4.90 -1.42
CA SER A 265 23.83 4.12 -1.91
C SER A 265 25.05 4.46 -1.08
N LEU A 266 25.72 3.43 -0.56
CA LEU A 266 27.11 3.54 -0.12
C LEU A 266 27.98 3.50 -1.37
N GLU A 267 28.80 4.55 -1.56
CA GLU A 267 29.88 4.58 -2.54
C GLU A 267 30.95 3.54 -2.23
#